data_AF-A0A101HS04-F1
#
_entry.id   AF-A0A101HS04-F1
#
_cell.length_a   1.000
_cell.length_b   1.000
_cell.length_c   1.000
_cell.angle_alpha   90.00
_cell.angle_beta   90.00
_cell.angle_gamma   90.00
#
_symmetry.space_group_name_H-M   'P 1'
#
loop_
_entity.id
_entity.type
_entity.pdbx_description
1 polymer ?
#
loop_
_entity_poly.entity_id
_entity_poly.type
_entity_poly.pdbx_seq_one_letter_code
_entity_poly.pdbx_strand_id
1 'polypeptide(L)'
;MKRVFLLAIIMLSVLTFSEISVEYSIAYGGEGDDVANDLVLLKDGSILVAGYTTSTTGDFGSSKGEEDFLVVKMDGSFEVLWSRTFGGSDSDVAEAIAETRDGGFIVVGMTESSDGDVSVSNKLGDFWIIKLSSEGELLWEKTFGGSGQDHAYDVVERPSGNVVVAGYTRSVDGDVRGHVWGEDFWIIELTSSGELLKQWTIDGENNNEDLARKLTITDTGEILAVGYTAYKDVGISCNYVNEQAALAVIDNEGVVSSYKSYGGMYLEDGYDVMVFEDTIIIVGEQDAGVSMFSSGLGGKDFYVVAVDRDGHEIWAKNYGGTFTDIARVVQPLGNGHFLVAGHTTSQDVDIKDPLGMNDGWMIVIKENGELVESLSVGGSADDLILSGVSSDEKHIFCGYSTSSDGDLESNKGGKDIWLISLGK
;
A
#
# COMPACT_ATOMS: atom_id res chain seq x y z
N MET A 1 -39.60 54.10 -34.37
CA MET A 1 -39.23 52.67 -34.40
C MET A 1 -37.84 52.51 -33.80
N LYS A 2 -37.73 52.21 -32.50
CA LYS A 2 -36.46 51.85 -31.86
C LYS A 2 -36.31 50.33 -31.99
N ARG A 3 -35.30 49.89 -32.74
CA ARG A 3 -34.94 48.47 -32.85
C ARG A 3 -34.16 48.09 -31.59
N VAL A 4 -34.75 47.25 -30.76
CA VAL A 4 -34.05 46.59 -29.64
C VAL A 4 -33.32 45.39 -30.25
N PHE A 5 -31.99 45.41 -30.22
CA PHE A 5 -31.17 44.24 -30.50
C PHE A 5 -31.15 43.39 -29.22
N LEU A 6 -31.78 42.21 -29.28
CA LEU A 6 -31.66 41.21 -28.24
C LEU A 6 -30.37 40.41 -28.52
N LEU A 7 -29.34 40.62 -27.71
CA LEU A 7 -28.12 39.81 -27.73
C LEU A 7 -28.43 38.51 -26.97
N ALA A 8 -28.55 37.39 -27.69
CA ALA A 8 -28.65 36.08 -27.06
C ALA A 8 -27.23 35.61 -26.69
N ILE A 9 -26.91 35.63 -25.39
CA ILE A 9 -25.72 34.98 -24.85
C ILE A 9 -26.07 33.50 -24.73
N ILE A 10 -25.51 32.68 -25.62
CA ILE A 10 -25.55 31.22 -25.48
C ILE A 10 -24.47 30.88 -24.46
N MET A 11 -24.87 30.64 -23.20
CA MET A 11 -24.00 29.94 -22.25
C MET A 11 -23.88 28.50 -22.73
N LEU A 12 -22.73 28.17 -23.33
CA LEU A 12 -22.36 26.79 -23.58
C LEU A 12 -21.90 26.22 -22.24
N SER A 13 -22.82 25.62 -21.48
CA SER A 13 -22.45 24.85 -20.30
C SER A 13 -21.71 23.61 -20.78
N VAL A 14 -20.39 23.56 -20.57
CA VAL A 14 -19.63 22.32 -20.71
C VAL A 14 -20.09 21.44 -19.55
N LEU A 15 -20.85 20.39 -19.85
CA LEU A 15 -21.12 19.33 -18.89
C LEU A 15 -19.83 18.55 -18.73
N THR A 16 -19.10 18.78 -17.64
CA THR A 16 -18.02 17.89 -17.21
C THR A 16 -18.67 16.72 -16.49
N PHE A 17 -18.50 15.52 -17.03
CA PHE A 17 -18.84 14.30 -16.28
C PHE A 17 -17.66 13.97 -15.39
N SER A 18 -17.94 13.61 -14.14
CA SER A 18 -16.97 13.03 -13.22
C SER A 18 -16.58 11.65 -13.75
N GLU A 19 -15.30 11.31 -13.67
CA GLU A 19 -14.76 10.00 -14.06
C GLU A 19 -14.80 9.00 -12.89
N ILE A 20 -14.94 9.48 -11.65
CA ILE A 20 -15.00 8.65 -10.45
C ILE A 20 -16.14 9.06 -9.52
N SER A 21 -16.93 8.09 -9.06
CA SER A 21 -17.97 8.35 -8.06
C SER A 21 -18.04 7.26 -7.01
N VAL A 22 -18.20 7.65 -5.75
CA VAL A 22 -18.35 6.70 -4.63
C VAL A 22 -19.69 6.00 -4.74
N GLU A 23 -19.65 4.66 -4.80
CA GLU A 23 -20.84 3.81 -4.72
C GLU A 23 -21.11 3.35 -3.28
N TYR A 24 -20.06 2.95 -2.58
CA TYR A 24 -20.11 2.43 -1.22
C TYR A 24 -18.95 2.98 -0.39
N SER A 25 -19.23 3.27 0.87
CA SER A 25 -18.27 3.61 1.93
C SER A 25 -18.81 2.98 3.21
N ILE A 26 -18.10 1.98 3.75
CA ILE A 26 -18.61 1.16 4.85
C ILE A 26 -17.46 0.84 5.81
N ALA A 27 -17.75 0.94 7.12
CA ALA A 27 -16.81 0.55 8.18
C ALA A 27 -17.26 -0.72 8.92
N TYR A 28 -16.28 -1.50 9.39
CA TYR A 28 -16.45 -2.75 10.13
C TYR A 28 -15.44 -2.83 11.27
N GLY A 29 -15.86 -3.30 12.43
CA GLY A 29 -14.93 -3.44 13.55
C GLY A 29 -15.60 -3.79 14.87
N GLY A 30 -14.80 -3.69 15.93
CA GLY A 30 -15.14 -3.98 17.30
C GLY A 30 -14.77 -2.83 18.23
N GLU A 31 -14.53 -3.16 19.50
CA GLU A 31 -14.16 -2.16 20.51
C GLU A 31 -12.67 -1.74 20.47
N GLY A 32 -11.84 -2.49 19.73
CA GLY A 32 -10.41 -2.30 19.61
C GLY A 32 -10.01 -1.55 18.33
N ASP A 33 -8.79 -1.80 17.86
CA ASP A 33 -8.32 -1.39 16.55
C ASP A 33 -8.53 -2.56 15.57
N ASP A 34 -9.19 -2.27 14.45
CA ASP A 34 -9.38 -3.14 13.30
C ASP A 34 -8.87 -2.39 12.06
N VAL A 35 -7.85 -2.94 11.39
CA VAL A 35 -7.18 -2.29 10.27
C VAL A 35 -7.08 -3.23 9.09
N ALA A 36 -7.33 -2.72 7.89
CA ALA A 36 -7.08 -3.42 6.63
C ALA A 36 -5.84 -2.83 5.96
N ASN A 37 -4.75 -3.60 5.92
CA ASN A 37 -3.50 -3.19 5.29
C ASN A 37 -3.48 -3.51 3.79
N ASP A 38 -4.13 -4.60 3.38
CA ASP A 38 -4.18 -5.01 1.97
C ASP A 38 -5.49 -5.69 1.58
N LEU A 39 -5.79 -5.70 0.28
CA LEU A 39 -6.93 -6.42 -0.27
C LEU A 39 -6.67 -6.99 -1.66
N VAL A 40 -7.35 -8.09 -1.98
CA VAL A 40 -7.39 -8.67 -3.34
C VAL A 40 -8.82 -8.90 -3.79
N LEU A 41 -9.06 -8.66 -5.09
CA LEU A 41 -10.29 -9.02 -5.76
C LEU A 41 -10.13 -10.40 -6.41
N LEU A 42 -10.96 -11.35 -5.98
CA LEU A 42 -10.94 -12.72 -6.48
C LEU A 42 -11.72 -12.84 -7.78
N LYS A 43 -11.44 -13.91 -8.54
CA LYS A 43 -12.08 -14.17 -9.85
C LYS A 43 -13.59 -14.34 -9.81
N ASP A 44 -14.14 -14.72 -8.67
CA ASP A 44 -15.58 -14.87 -8.45
C ASP A 44 -16.27 -13.55 -8.06
N GLY A 45 -15.51 -12.44 -8.00
CA GLY A 45 -15.98 -11.11 -7.62
C GLY A 45 -16.05 -10.88 -6.10
N SER A 46 -15.69 -11.88 -5.29
CA SER A 46 -15.51 -11.69 -3.85
C SER A 46 -14.18 -10.99 -3.56
N ILE A 47 -14.08 -10.35 -2.41
CA ILE A 47 -12.87 -9.68 -1.95
C ILE A 47 -12.30 -10.41 -0.74
N LEU A 48 -10.99 -10.31 -0.60
CA LEU A 48 -10.26 -10.79 0.56
C LEU A 48 -9.41 -9.66 1.11
N VAL A 49 -9.51 -9.43 2.42
CA VAL A 49 -8.83 -8.35 3.13
C VAL A 49 -7.88 -8.97 4.15
N ALA A 50 -6.69 -8.40 4.27
CA ALA A 50 -5.72 -8.72 5.31
C ALA A 50 -5.33 -7.47 6.10
N GLY A 51 -5.08 -7.68 7.39
CA GLY A 51 -4.61 -6.64 8.30
C GLY A 51 -4.51 -7.19 9.72
N TYR A 52 -4.89 -6.41 10.71
CA TYR A 52 -4.82 -6.84 12.10
C TYR A 52 -6.05 -6.43 12.91
N THR A 53 -6.26 -7.11 14.03
CA THR A 53 -7.30 -6.75 15.01
C THR A 53 -6.80 -6.88 16.44
N THR A 54 -7.16 -5.92 17.29
CA THR A 54 -7.06 -6.02 18.75
C THR A 54 -8.43 -6.23 19.41
N SER A 55 -9.49 -6.36 18.61
CA SER A 55 -10.86 -6.46 19.07
C SER A 55 -11.16 -7.86 19.59
N THR A 56 -11.90 -7.94 20.70
CA THR A 56 -12.41 -9.21 21.26
C THR A 56 -13.91 -9.39 21.03
N THR A 57 -14.62 -8.32 20.63
CA THR A 57 -16.01 -8.35 20.17
C THR A 57 -16.15 -7.59 18.84
N GLY A 58 -17.36 -7.47 18.30
CA GLY A 58 -17.61 -6.75 17.04
C GLY A 58 -17.91 -7.67 15.86
N ASP A 59 -17.53 -7.20 14.67
CA ASP A 59 -17.89 -7.83 13.40
C ASP A 59 -16.98 -9.02 13.02
N PHE A 60 -15.80 -9.12 13.63
CA PHE A 60 -14.77 -10.11 13.28
C PHE A 60 -14.45 -11.10 14.40
N GLY A 61 -13.51 -12.03 14.13
CA GLY A 61 -12.99 -12.94 15.14
C GLY A 61 -12.25 -12.19 16.24
N SER A 62 -12.23 -12.76 17.45
CA SER A 62 -11.54 -12.15 18.58
C SER A 62 -10.02 -12.33 18.49
N SER A 63 -9.27 -11.31 18.89
CA SER A 63 -7.84 -11.42 19.16
C SER A 63 -7.57 -12.36 20.36
N LYS A 64 -6.40 -13.02 20.34
CA LYS A 64 -5.89 -13.94 21.38
C LYS A 64 -4.77 -13.30 22.21
N GLY A 65 -4.26 -12.16 21.78
CA GLY A 65 -3.15 -11.42 22.37
C GLY A 65 -3.29 -9.91 22.18
N GLU A 66 -2.20 -9.25 21.79
CA GLU A 66 -2.19 -7.82 21.50
C GLU A 66 -2.87 -7.54 20.15
N GLU A 67 -2.19 -7.86 19.05
CA GLU A 67 -2.67 -7.73 17.66
C GLU A 67 -2.60 -9.12 17.04
N ASP A 68 -3.67 -9.56 16.37
CA ASP A 68 -3.68 -10.82 15.59
C ASP A 68 -3.85 -10.51 14.09
N PHE A 69 -3.22 -11.33 13.23
CA PHE A 69 -3.52 -11.33 11.79
C PHE A 69 -5.01 -11.50 11.60
N LEU A 70 -5.65 -10.54 10.95
CA LEU A 70 -7.05 -10.60 10.56
C LEU A 70 -7.13 -10.87 9.06
N VAL A 71 -7.86 -11.92 8.68
CA VAL A 71 -8.21 -12.21 7.29
C VAL A 71 -9.73 -12.27 7.15
N VAL A 72 -10.29 -11.47 6.25
CA VAL A 72 -11.73 -11.37 6.03
C VAL A 72 -12.06 -11.60 4.57
N LYS A 73 -12.94 -12.57 4.30
CA LYS A 73 -13.53 -12.75 2.97
C LYS A 73 -14.93 -12.15 2.95
N MET A 74 -15.19 -11.31 1.96
CA MET A 74 -16.49 -10.68 1.74
C MET A 74 -16.97 -10.90 0.31
N ASP A 75 -18.26 -10.85 0.07
CA ASP A 75 -18.78 -10.87 -1.30
C ASP A 75 -18.63 -9.51 -2.01
N GLY A 76 -19.06 -9.44 -3.27
CA GLY A 76 -18.98 -8.21 -4.07
C GLY A 76 -19.85 -7.04 -3.57
N SER A 77 -20.73 -7.30 -2.60
CA SER A 77 -21.57 -6.32 -1.90
C SER A 77 -21.07 -6.00 -0.49
N PHE A 78 -19.86 -6.45 -0.15
CA PHE A 78 -19.22 -6.29 1.16
C PHE A 78 -19.96 -6.98 2.31
N GLU A 79 -20.75 -8.02 2.04
CA GLU A 79 -21.23 -8.91 3.10
C GLU A 79 -20.12 -9.87 3.53
N VAL A 80 -19.85 -9.94 4.84
CA VAL A 80 -18.82 -10.84 5.40
C VAL A 80 -19.25 -12.30 5.21
N LEU A 81 -18.46 -13.05 4.44
CA LEU A 81 -18.65 -14.48 4.23
C LEU A 81 -17.99 -15.29 5.34
N TRP A 82 -16.76 -14.90 5.71
CA TRP A 82 -16.05 -15.42 6.88
C TRP A 82 -14.91 -14.48 7.29
N SER A 83 -14.52 -14.56 8.56
CA SER A 83 -13.30 -13.95 9.10
C SER A 83 -12.50 -14.97 9.91
N ARG A 84 -11.18 -14.76 10.00
CA ARG A 84 -10.24 -15.59 10.77
C ARG A 84 -9.20 -14.71 11.44
N THR A 85 -8.82 -15.08 12.65
CA THR A 85 -7.68 -14.50 13.38
C THR A 85 -6.60 -15.55 13.58
N PHE A 86 -5.35 -15.16 13.32
CA PHE A 86 -4.16 -16.00 13.49
C PHE A 86 -3.10 -15.24 14.28
N GLY A 87 -2.43 -15.91 15.21
CA GLY A 87 -1.42 -15.27 16.04
C GLY A 87 -1.15 -16.02 17.34
N GLY A 88 -0.45 -15.34 18.24
CA GLY A 88 -0.06 -15.82 19.57
C GLY A 88 -0.43 -14.84 20.67
N SER A 89 0.45 -14.72 21.68
CA SER A 89 0.22 -13.83 22.81
C SER A 89 0.68 -12.38 22.60
N ASP A 90 1.64 -12.17 21.69
CA ASP A 90 2.29 -10.89 21.41
C ASP A 90 1.71 -10.30 20.09
N SER A 91 2.35 -9.31 19.46
CA SER A 91 1.85 -8.66 18.25
C SER A 91 2.09 -9.50 16.99
N ASP A 92 1.03 -9.66 16.19
CA ASP A 92 1.00 -10.31 14.89
C ASP A 92 0.24 -9.42 13.90
N VAL A 93 0.95 -8.80 12.94
CA VAL A 93 0.38 -7.84 11.98
C VAL A 93 0.50 -8.34 10.55
N ALA A 94 -0.64 -8.57 9.87
CA ALA A 94 -0.63 -8.92 8.45
C ALA A 94 -0.51 -7.66 7.59
N GLU A 95 0.42 -7.66 6.63
CA GLU A 95 0.69 -6.52 5.75
C GLU A 95 0.14 -6.73 4.34
N ALA A 96 0.21 -7.95 3.79
CA ALA A 96 -0.20 -8.23 2.43
C ALA A 96 -0.81 -9.60 2.22
N ILE A 97 -1.61 -9.73 1.15
CA ILE A 97 -2.31 -10.96 0.79
C ILE A 97 -2.33 -11.21 -0.72
N ALA A 98 -2.16 -12.47 -1.12
CA ALA A 98 -2.24 -12.90 -2.51
C ALA A 98 -3.12 -14.13 -2.69
N GLU A 99 -3.99 -14.11 -3.72
CA GLU A 99 -4.63 -15.33 -4.23
C GLU A 99 -3.59 -16.21 -4.92
N THR A 100 -3.55 -17.47 -4.54
CA THR A 100 -2.68 -18.46 -5.19
C THR A 100 -3.41 -19.23 -6.28
N ARG A 101 -2.65 -19.76 -7.24
CA ARG A 101 -3.17 -20.55 -8.38
C ARG A 101 -3.96 -21.79 -7.97
N ASP A 102 -3.71 -22.34 -6.79
CA ASP A 102 -4.45 -23.48 -6.26
C ASP A 102 -5.82 -23.10 -5.64
N GLY A 103 -6.14 -21.81 -5.62
CA GLY A 103 -7.40 -21.26 -5.09
C GLY A 103 -7.36 -20.93 -3.60
N GLY A 104 -6.25 -21.19 -2.91
CA GLY A 104 -6.02 -20.69 -1.56
C GLY A 104 -5.36 -19.31 -1.54
N PHE A 105 -4.82 -18.94 -0.39
CA PHE A 105 -4.23 -17.61 -0.17
C PHE A 105 -2.87 -17.70 0.52
N ILE A 106 -2.00 -16.72 0.26
CA ILE A 106 -0.81 -16.45 1.07
C ILE A 106 -1.01 -15.11 1.77
N VAL A 107 -0.72 -15.06 3.06
CA VAL A 107 -0.73 -13.83 3.85
C VAL A 107 0.65 -13.66 4.49
N VAL A 108 1.17 -12.45 4.46
CA VAL A 108 2.50 -12.12 5.01
C VAL A 108 2.43 -10.93 5.95
N GLY A 109 3.40 -10.85 6.84
CA GLY A 109 3.56 -9.73 7.77
C GLY A 109 4.67 -9.98 8.77
N MET A 110 4.52 -9.45 9.97
CA MET A 110 5.46 -9.62 11.08
C MET A 110 4.80 -10.32 12.26
N THR A 111 5.56 -11.18 12.95
CA THR A 111 5.16 -11.79 14.23
C THR A 111 6.20 -11.57 15.31
N GLU A 112 5.78 -11.07 16.46
CA GLU A 112 6.57 -11.06 17.71
C GLU A 112 6.24 -12.26 18.61
N SER A 113 5.23 -13.05 18.23
CA SER A 113 4.72 -14.20 18.96
C SER A 113 5.58 -15.46 18.77
N SER A 114 5.56 -16.35 19.76
CA SER A 114 6.27 -17.65 19.70
C SER A 114 5.42 -18.81 20.23
N ASP A 115 4.10 -18.62 20.15
CA ASP A 115 3.07 -19.53 20.60
C ASP A 115 1.78 -19.37 19.77
N GLY A 116 0.71 -20.08 20.16
CA GLY A 116 -0.56 -20.04 19.42
C GLY A 116 -0.45 -20.73 18.07
N ASP A 117 -0.75 -19.98 17.01
CA ASP A 117 -0.61 -20.43 15.62
C ASP A 117 0.83 -20.26 15.09
N VAL A 118 1.67 -19.48 15.79
CA VAL A 118 3.06 -19.22 15.43
C VAL A 118 3.98 -20.27 16.04
N SER A 119 4.84 -20.90 15.23
CA SER A 119 5.73 -21.95 15.75
C SER A 119 6.96 -21.42 16.48
N VAL A 120 7.60 -20.38 15.95
CA VAL A 120 8.79 -19.75 16.53
C VAL A 120 9.01 -18.36 15.94
N SER A 121 9.30 -17.39 16.80
CA SER A 121 9.80 -16.07 16.38
C SER A 121 10.73 -15.51 17.44
N ASN A 122 11.52 -14.52 17.05
CA ASN A 122 12.12 -13.57 17.96
C ASN A 122 11.11 -12.48 18.36
N LYS A 123 11.15 -12.07 19.62
CA LYS A 123 10.29 -11.01 20.17
C LYS A 123 10.51 -9.62 19.55
N LEU A 124 11.47 -9.46 18.64
CA LEU A 124 11.67 -8.22 17.90
C LEU A 124 10.89 -8.18 16.57
N GLY A 125 10.26 -9.28 16.18
CA GLY A 125 9.54 -9.42 14.91
C GLY A 125 10.35 -10.20 13.89
N ASP A 126 9.79 -11.30 13.38
CA ASP A 126 10.30 -12.02 12.21
C ASP A 126 9.26 -11.98 11.07
N PHE A 127 9.67 -12.24 9.82
CA PHE A 127 8.71 -12.47 8.74
C PHE A 127 7.80 -13.63 9.14
N TRP A 128 6.49 -13.41 9.08
CA TRP A 128 5.51 -14.49 9.21
C TRP A 128 4.71 -14.66 7.94
N ILE A 129 4.66 -15.89 7.45
CA ILE A 129 4.04 -16.25 6.18
C ILE A 129 3.11 -17.42 6.45
N ILE A 130 1.82 -17.24 6.17
CA ILE A 130 0.81 -18.29 6.30
C ILE A 130 0.19 -18.61 4.95
N LYS A 131 -0.08 -19.89 4.70
CA LYS A 131 -0.91 -20.36 3.59
C LYS A 131 -2.26 -20.79 4.11
N LEU A 132 -3.30 -20.28 3.47
CA LEU A 132 -4.68 -20.61 3.77
C LEU A 132 -5.32 -21.38 2.62
N SER A 133 -6.32 -22.20 2.94
CA SER A 133 -7.28 -22.76 1.98
C SER A 133 -8.25 -21.69 1.48
N SER A 134 -9.08 -22.02 0.47
CA SER A 134 -10.16 -21.16 -0.01
C SER A 134 -11.21 -20.82 1.05
N GLU A 135 -11.29 -21.63 2.11
CA GLU A 135 -12.20 -21.47 3.26
C GLU A 135 -11.52 -20.81 4.48
N GLY A 136 -10.28 -20.33 4.32
CA GLY A 136 -9.51 -19.67 5.37
C GLY A 136 -8.99 -20.64 6.43
N GLU A 137 -8.77 -21.92 6.10
CA GLU A 137 -8.12 -22.87 7.01
C GLU A 137 -6.60 -22.76 6.87
N LEU A 138 -5.88 -22.73 8.00
CA LEU A 138 -4.41 -22.70 8.01
C LEU A 138 -3.86 -24.04 7.48
N LEU A 139 -3.15 -23.99 6.35
CA LEU A 139 -2.52 -25.14 5.72
C LEU A 139 -1.07 -25.31 6.16
N TRP A 140 -0.33 -24.21 6.22
CA TRP A 140 1.02 -24.15 6.78
C TRP A 140 1.35 -22.72 7.19
N GLU A 141 2.32 -22.60 8.09
CA GLU A 141 2.93 -21.35 8.51
C GLU A 141 4.46 -21.49 8.48
N LYS A 142 5.16 -20.39 8.23
CA LYS A 142 6.62 -20.31 8.20
C LYS A 142 7.06 -18.98 8.79
N THR A 143 8.09 -19.02 9.60
CA THR A 143 8.81 -17.84 10.06
C THR A 143 10.22 -17.80 9.47
N PHE A 144 10.66 -16.60 9.11
CA PHE A 144 12.00 -16.36 8.58
C PHE A 144 12.58 -15.09 9.21
N GLY A 145 13.78 -15.17 9.76
CA GLY A 145 14.42 -14.00 10.36
C GLY A 145 15.67 -14.36 11.16
N GLY A 146 15.90 -13.61 12.24
CA GLY A 146 17.12 -13.74 13.04
C GLY A 146 17.06 -13.03 14.39
N SER A 147 18.21 -12.49 14.81
CA SER A 147 18.33 -11.81 16.10
C SER A 147 17.81 -10.37 16.11
N GLY A 148 17.65 -9.76 14.93
CA GLY A 148 17.10 -8.42 14.72
C GLY A 148 15.60 -8.44 14.43
N GLN A 149 15.06 -7.31 13.97
CA GLN A 149 13.69 -7.21 13.48
C GLN A 149 13.68 -7.44 11.97
N ASP A 150 12.76 -8.28 11.52
CA ASP A 150 12.51 -8.60 10.13
C ASP A 150 11.01 -8.45 9.85
N HIS A 151 10.63 -7.60 8.89
CA HIS A 151 9.22 -7.27 8.61
C HIS A 151 8.89 -7.42 7.11
N ALA A 152 7.98 -8.33 6.76
CA ALA A 152 7.48 -8.52 5.41
C ALA A 152 6.33 -7.57 5.08
N TYR A 153 6.40 -6.87 3.94
CA TYR A 153 5.39 -5.91 3.51
C TYR A 153 4.55 -6.34 2.32
N ASP A 154 5.09 -7.17 1.43
CA ASP A 154 4.32 -7.57 0.23
C ASP A 154 4.62 -9.00 -0.21
N VAL A 155 3.66 -9.57 -0.95
CA VAL A 155 3.72 -10.94 -1.46
C VAL A 155 3.09 -11.07 -2.84
N VAL A 156 3.76 -11.81 -3.73
CA VAL A 156 3.25 -12.16 -5.06
C VAL A 156 3.52 -13.63 -5.39
N GLU A 157 2.62 -14.24 -6.17
CA GLU A 157 2.82 -15.60 -6.70
C GLU A 157 3.30 -15.56 -8.16
N ARG A 158 4.44 -16.19 -8.43
CA ARG A 158 4.96 -16.37 -9.79
C ARG A 158 4.07 -17.31 -10.61
N PRO A 159 4.14 -17.25 -11.96
CA PRO A 159 3.52 -18.25 -12.84
C PRO A 159 3.90 -19.71 -12.54
N SER A 160 5.07 -19.94 -11.96
CA SER A 160 5.54 -21.26 -11.51
C SER A 160 4.81 -21.80 -10.27
N GLY A 161 4.08 -20.97 -9.54
CA GLY A 161 3.51 -21.27 -8.21
C GLY A 161 4.49 -21.01 -7.05
N ASN A 162 5.67 -20.44 -7.32
CA ASN A 162 6.56 -19.97 -6.27
C ASN A 162 6.02 -18.66 -5.68
N VAL A 163 6.25 -18.47 -4.39
CA VAL A 163 5.84 -17.28 -3.64
C VAL A 163 7.06 -16.39 -3.46
N VAL A 164 6.92 -15.10 -3.76
CA VAL A 164 7.97 -14.09 -3.51
C VAL A 164 7.45 -13.15 -2.45
N VAL A 165 8.24 -12.95 -1.39
CA VAL A 165 7.92 -12.06 -0.26
C VAL A 165 9.03 -11.03 -0.14
N ALA A 166 8.68 -9.78 0.12
CA ALA A 166 9.64 -8.69 0.31
C ALA A 166 9.33 -7.86 1.55
N GLY A 167 10.38 -7.27 2.09
CA GLY A 167 10.35 -6.42 3.26
C GLY A 167 11.73 -5.86 3.57
N TYR A 168 12.04 -5.70 4.84
CA TYR A 168 13.40 -5.40 5.31
C TYR A 168 13.88 -6.38 6.37
N THR A 169 15.20 -6.41 6.54
CA THR A 169 15.87 -7.12 7.62
C THR A 169 16.82 -6.21 8.38
N ARG A 170 16.85 -6.36 9.71
CA ARG A 170 17.93 -5.84 10.59
C ARG A 170 18.78 -6.98 11.18
N SER A 171 18.57 -8.21 10.70
CA SER A 171 19.18 -9.43 11.22
C SER A 171 20.47 -9.78 10.46
N VAL A 172 21.56 -10.05 11.19
CA VAL A 172 22.86 -10.47 10.62
C VAL A 172 23.11 -11.98 10.75
N ASP A 173 22.12 -12.73 11.23
CA ASP A 173 22.18 -14.14 11.54
C ASP A 173 20.83 -14.84 11.27
N GLY A 174 20.67 -16.08 11.77
CA GLY A 174 19.48 -16.89 11.50
C GLY A 174 19.40 -17.33 10.03
N ASP A 175 18.26 -17.04 9.41
CA ASP A 175 17.98 -17.34 8.01
C ASP A 175 18.56 -16.30 7.05
N VAL A 176 18.84 -15.10 7.54
CA VAL A 176 19.30 -13.95 6.75
C VAL A 176 20.77 -14.09 6.37
N ARG A 177 21.09 -13.75 5.11
CA ARG A 177 22.46 -13.80 4.56
C ARG A 177 22.76 -12.56 3.73
N GLY A 178 23.86 -11.88 4.08
CA GLY A 178 24.38 -10.76 3.30
C GLY A 178 24.17 -9.40 3.95
N HIS A 179 23.25 -9.30 4.93
CA HIS A 179 23.04 -8.09 5.71
C HIS A 179 24.24 -7.76 6.60
N VAL A 180 24.55 -6.47 6.74
CA VAL A 180 25.69 -5.99 7.52
C VAL A 180 25.27 -5.04 8.64
N TRP A 181 24.48 -4.01 8.33
CA TRP A 181 24.07 -2.97 9.28
C TRP A 181 22.87 -2.18 8.73
N GLY A 182 22.07 -1.58 9.61
CA GLY A 182 20.93 -0.75 9.20
C GLY A 182 19.72 -1.60 8.88
N GLU A 183 19.04 -1.29 7.77
CA GLU A 183 17.97 -2.08 7.17
C GLU A 183 18.38 -2.38 5.74
N ASP A 184 18.23 -3.61 5.29
CA ASP A 184 18.39 -3.92 3.86
C ASP A 184 17.08 -4.48 3.30
N PHE A 185 16.85 -4.25 2.00
CA PHE A 185 15.81 -4.97 1.27
C PHE A 185 16.04 -6.45 1.49
N TRP A 186 15.04 -7.15 2.02
CA TRP A 186 15.08 -8.59 2.11
C TRP A 186 13.94 -9.21 1.32
N ILE A 187 14.31 -9.93 0.28
CA ILE A 187 13.38 -10.60 -0.63
C ILE A 187 13.67 -12.09 -0.55
N ILE A 188 12.65 -12.91 -0.31
CA ILE A 188 12.75 -14.36 -0.32
C ILE A 188 11.81 -14.96 -1.35
N GLU A 189 12.27 -16.02 -2.02
CA GLU A 189 11.44 -16.85 -2.90
C GLU A 189 11.28 -18.22 -2.27
N LEU A 190 10.03 -18.66 -2.14
CA LEU A 190 9.62 -19.92 -1.56
C LEU A 190 8.95 -20.82 -2.62
N THR A 191 9.05 -22.12 -2.41
CA THR A 191 8.15 -23.08 -3.05
C THR A 191 6.70 -22.84 -2.60
N SER A 192 5.73 -23.40 -3.32
CA SER A 192 4.31 -23.38 -2.93
C SER A 192 4.03 -24.06 -1.57
N SER A 193 4.96 -24.87 -1.07
CA SER A 193 4.91 -25.50 0.26
C SER A 193 5.65 -24.74 1.35
N GLY A 194 6.17 -23.53 1.06
CA GLY A 194 6.84 -22.67 2.03
C GLY A 194 8.31 -23.00 2.28
N GLU A 195 8.96 -23.79 1.42
CA GLU A 195 10.40 -24.06 1.53
C GLU A 195 11.22 -22.99 0.79
N LEU A 196 12.24 -22.44 1.43
CA LEU A 196 13.12 -21.40 0.88
C LEU A 196 13.90 -21.90 -0.35
N LEU A 197 13.77 -21.19 -1.46
CA LEU A 197 14.50 -21.44 -2.71
C LEU A 197 15.67 -20.47 -2.86
N LYS A 198 15.41 -19.18 -2.63
CA LYS A 198 16.38 -18.10 -2.85
C LYS A 198 16.08 -16.93 -1.92
N GLN A 199 17.12 -16.15 -1.63
CA GLN A 199 17.00 -14.87 -0.96
C GLN A 199 17.91 -13.84 -1.63
N TRP A 200 17.50 -12.59 -1.56
CA TRP A 200 18.27 -11.42 -1.95
C TRP A 200 18.27 -10.44 -0.79
N THR A 201 19.47 -9.96 -0.45
CA THR A 201 19.67 -8.82 0.43
C THR A 201 20.29 -7.71 -0.40
N ILE A 202 19.61 -6.56 -0.50
CA ILE A 202 20.00 -5.46 -1.40
C ILE A 202 20.18 -4.19 -0.56
N ASP A 203 21.36 -3.58 -0.66
CA ASP A 203 21.89 -2.52 0.21
C ASP A 203 22.36 -1.29 -0.60
N GLY A 204 21.51 -0.74 -1.48
CA GLY A 204 21.59 0.61 -2.10
C GLY A 204 22.94 1.21 -2.58
N GLU A 205 23.99 0.39 -2.76
CA GLU A 205 25.41 0.78 -2.83
C GLU A 205 26.00 1.49 -1.58
N ASN A 206 25.31 1.49 -0.43
CA ASN A 206 25.80 2.08 0.82
C ASN A 206 25.10 1.47 2.04
N ASN A 207 25.86 0.93 3.02
CA ASN A 207 25.38 0.30 4.26
C ASN A 207 24.41 1.16 5.11
N ASN A 208 23.19 1.44 4.65
CA ASN A 208 22.25 2.34 5.31
C ASN A 208 20.87 1.68 5.51
N GLU A 209 19.77 2.41 5.31
CA GLU A 209 18.40 1.93 5.59
C GLU A 209 17.66 1.78 4.25
N ASP A 210 17.47 0.56 3.80
CA ASP A 210 16.73 0.19 2.61
C ASP A 210 15.57 -0.73 2.99
N LEU A 211 14.36 -0.40 2.53
CA LEU A 211 13.16 -1.18 2.82
C LEU A 211 12.31 -1.37 1.57
N ALA A 212 12.00 -2.63 1.24
CA ALA A 212 11.09 -2.97 0.15
C ALA A 212 9.64 -2.98 0.66
N ARG A 213 8.75 -2.21 0.02
CA ARG A 213 7.32 -2.08 0.37
C ARG A 213 6.38 -2.81 -0.56
N LYS A 214 6.69 -2.85 -1.87
CA LYS A 214 5.78 -3.38 -2.89
C LYS A 214 6.52 -4.26 -3.89
N LEU A 215 5.88 -5.35 -4.31
CA LEU A 215 6.33 -6.27 -5.33
C LEU A 215 5.37 -6.28 -6.53
N THR A 216 5.94 -6.39 -7.73
CA THR A 216 5.18 -6.83 -8.89
C THR A 216 6.04 -7.73 -9.79
N ILE A 217 5.38 -8.63 -10.52
CA ILE A 217 6.03 -9.50 -11.49
C ILE A 217 5.67 -9.00 -12.89
N THR A 218 6.68 -8.68 -13.69
CA THR A 218 6.43 -8.26 -15.07
C THR A 218 5.93 -9.44 -15.91
N ASP A 219 5.27 -9.15 -17.04
CA ASP A 219 4.84 -10.18 -18.00
C ASP A 219 5.99 -11.07 -18.51
N THR A 220 7.23 -10.59 -18.39
CA THR A 220 8.42 -11.35 -18.77
C THR A 220 9.02 -12.18 -17.63
N GLY A 221 8.52 -12.02 -16.40
CA GLY A 221 8.89 -12.81 -15.22
C GLY A 221 9.90 -12.15 -14.28
N GLU A 222 10.30 -10.91 -14.55
CA GLU A 222 11.18 -10.12 -13.68
C GLU A 222 10.43 -9.72 -12.41
N ILE A 223 11.15 -9.63 -11.29
CA ILE A 223 10.61 -9.09 -10.04
C ILE A 223 10.99 -7.62 -9.97
N LEU A 224 9.98 -6.76 -9.82
CA LEU A 224 10.18 -5.37 -9.46
C LEU A 224 9.87 -5.24 -7.97
N ALA A 225 10.81 -4.69 -7.21
CA ALA A 225 10.61 -4.34 -5.81
C ALA A 225 10.77 -2.83 -5.65
N VAL A 226 9.75 -2.19 -5.08
CA VAL A 226 9.72 -0.75 -4.81
C VAL A 226 9.68 -0.51 -3.32
N GLY A 227 10.31 0.57 -2.89
CA GLY A 227 10.34 0.98 -1.49
C GLY A 227 11.15 2.25 -1.35
N TYR A 228 12.04 2.33 -0.36
CA TYR A 228 12.94 3.46 -0.19
C TYR A 228 14.36 3.05 0.17
N THR A 229 15.29 3.94 -0.14
CA THR A 229 16.69 3.90 0.28
C THR A 229 17.03 5.19 1.01
N ALA A 230 17.66 5.08 2.16
CA ALA A 230 17.96 6.20 3.03
C ALA A 230 19.46 6.35 3.20
N TYR A 231 20.02 7.56 3.03
CA TYR A 231 21.40 7.83 3.43
C TYR A 231 21.49 8.40 4.84
N LYS A 232 22.19 7.71 5.76
CA LYS A 232 22.47 8.23 7.11
C LYS A 232 23.86 8.86 7.16
N ASP A 233 23.93 10.19 7.19
CA ASP A 233 25.22 10.88 7.37
C ASP A 233 25.73 10.75 8.81
N VAL A 234 26.55 9.74 9.06
CA VAL A 234 27.20 9.47 10.35
C VAL A 234 28.17 10.58 10.82
N GLY A 235 28.44 11.61 10.00
CA GLY A 235 29.35 12.71 10.31
C GLY A 235 28.73 13.94 10.99
N ILE A 236 27.40 14.08 10.97
CA ILE A 236 26.71 15.26 11.51
C ILE A 236 25.67 14.80 12.53
N SER A 237 25.77 15.31 13.76
CA SER A 237 24.77 15.01 14.79
C SER A 237 23.41 15.53 14.33
N CYS A 238 22.45 14.61 14.19
CA CYS A 238 21.00 14.80 14.06
C CYS A 238 20.48 15.21 12.66
N ASN A 239 19.67 14.31 12.07
CA ASN A 239 18.36 14.59 11.43
C ASN A 239 18.25 14.92 9.93
N TYR A 240 19.14 14.46 9.05
CA TYR A 240 18.79 14.43 7.62
C TYR A 240 19.03 13.04 7.07
N VAL A 241 17.95 12.26 7.02
CA VAL A 241 17.88 11.03 6.23
C VAL A 241 17.47 11.48 4.84
N ASN A 242 18.32 11.24 3.84
CA ASN A 242 17.93 11.44 2.45
C ASN A 242 17.27 10.13 2.00
N GLU A 243 15.97 9.98 2.28
CA GLU A 243 15.15 8.86 1.79
C GLU A 243 14.78 9.14 0.35
N GLN A 244 15.00 8.17 -0.53
CA GLN A 244 14.64 8.24 -1.94
C GLN A 244 13.87 6.99 -2.30
N ALA A 245 12.87 7.14 -3.17
CA ALA A 245 12.12 6.00 -3.67
C ALA A 245 13.06 5.08 -4.45
N ALA A 246 13.08 3.80 -4.13
CA ALA A 246 13.97 2.85 -4.76
C ALA A 246 13.20 1.85 -5.65
N LEU A 247 13.79 1.48 -6.78
CA LEU A 247 13.33 0.39 -7.65
C LEU A 247 14.49 -0.59 -7.85
N ALA A 248 14.32 -1.80 -7.32
CA ALA A 248 15.18 -2.93 -7.60
C ALA A 248 14.53 -3.84 -8.66
N VAL A 249 15.33 -4.28 -9.63
CA VAL A 249 14.91 -5.23 -10.66
C VAL A 249 15.72 -6.50 -10.51
N ILE A 250 15.02 -7.63 -10.36
CA ILE A 250 15.62 -8.96 -10.34
C ILE A 250 15.19 -9.68 -11.61
N ASP A 251 16.16 -10.05 -12.44
CA ASP A 251 15.91 -10.73 -13.71
C ASP A 251 15.44 -12.18 -13.54
N ASN A 252 15.14 -12.86 -14.65
CA ASN A 252 14.65 -14.24 -14.65
C ASN A 252 15.70 -15.27 -14.20
N GLU A 253 16.99 -14.91 -14.26
CA GLU A 253 18.10 -15.68 -13.71
C GLU A 253 18.29 -15.40 -12.20
N GLY A 254 17.56 -14.42 -11.69
CA GLY A 254 17.56 -13.94 -10.32
C GLY A 254 18.82 -13.15 -9.96
N VAL A 255 19.39 -12.43 -10.92
CA VAL A 255 20.44 -11.42 -10.71
C VAL A 255 19.75 -10.07 -10.50
N VAL A 256 20.23 -9.29 -9.53
CA VAL A 256 19.81 -7.89 -9.39
C VAL A 256 20.41 -7.13 -10.57
N SER A 257 19.58 -6.85 -11.58
CA SER A 257 20.01 -6.30 -12.87
C SER A 257 20.02 -4.77 -12.86
N SER A 258 19.22 -4.15 -11.98
CA SER A 258 19.13 -2.71 -11.80
C SER A 258 18.73 -2.36 -10.36
N TYR A 259 19.27 -1.26 -9.85
CA TYR A 259 18.82 -0.59 -8.63
C TYR A 259 18.89 0.90 -8.88
N LYS A 260 17.78 1.60 -8.78
CA LYS A 260 17.70 3.05 -9.03
C LYS A 260 16.90 3.73 -7.95
N SER A 261 17.32 4.94 -7.61
CA SER A 261 16.58 5.83 -6.74
C SER A 261 15.95 6.99 -7.53
N TYR A 262 14.79 7.44 -7.07
CA TYR A 262 14.03 8.55 -7.61
C TYR A 262 13.68 9.50 -6.48
N GLY A 263 13.64 10.80 -6.78
CA GLY A 263 13.47 11.83 -5.77
C GLY A 263 14.68 12.77 -5.64
N GLY A 264 14.54 13.79 -4.81
CA GLY A 264 15.48 14.87 -4.58
C GLY A 264 16.38 14.64 -3.38
N MET A 265 16.43 15.65 -2.50
CA MET A 265 17.30 15.72 -1.31
C MET A 265 16.51 15.51 0.01
N TYR A 266 15.21 15.24 -0.07
CA TYR A 266 14.30 15.17 1.07
C TYR A 266 13.52 13.86 1.05
N LEU A 267 12.75 13.58 2.10
CA LEU A 267 12.16 12.25 2.32
C LEU A 267 11.22 11.85 1.18
N GLU A 268 11.59 10.85 0.38
CA GLU A 268 10.74 10.26 -0.64
C GLU A 268 10.59 8.75 -0.47
N ASP A 269 9.37 8.29 -0.18
CA ASP A 269 9.04 6.86 -0.09
C ASP A 269 8.36 6.36 -1.37
N GLY A 270 8.72 5.16 -1.85
CA GLY A 270 7.86 4.40 -2.78
C GLY A 270 6.88 3.52 -2.00
N TYR A 271 5.57 3.71 -2.21
CA TYR A 271 4.51 2.92 -1.56
C TYR A 271 3.86 1.90 -2.49
N ASP A 272 3.65 2.24 -3.76
CA ASP A 272 3.01 1.35 -4.72
C ASP A 272 3.61 1.49 -6.12
N VAL A 273 3.47 0.44 -6.92
CA VAL A 273 4.02 0.33 -8.27
C VAL A 273 3.09 -0.42 -9.20
N MET A 274 2.90 0.13 -10.40
CA MET A 274 2.20 -0.57 -11.48
C MET A 274 3.00 -0.53 -12.78
N VAL A 275 2.79 -1.55 -13.62
CA VAL A 275 3.31 -1.59 -14.99
C VAL A 275 2.15 -1.33 -15.94
N PHE A 276 2.26 -0.29 -16.76
CA PHE A 276 1.31 0.03 -17.82
C PHE A 276 2.04 0.06 -19.16
N GLU A 277 1.76 -0.92 -20.01
CA GLU A 277 2.48 -1.16 -21.27
C GLU A 277 4.00 -1.32 -21.05
N ASP A 278 4.78 -0.30 -21.41
CA ASP A 278 6.24 -0.25 -21.24
C ASP A 278 6.69 0.79 -20.21
N THR A 279 5.74 1.37 -19.46
CA THR A 279 5.99 2.36 -18.41
C THR A 279 5.75 1.75 -17.04
N ILE A 280 6.66 2.00 -16.11
CA ILE A 280 6.50 1.70 -14.69
C ILE A 280 6.08 3.00 -14.00
N ILE A 281 4.96 2.98 -13.30
CA ILE A 281 4.47 4.11 -12.50
C ILE A 281 4.69 3.79 -11.03
N ILE A 282 5.37 4.68 -10.32
CA ILE A 282 5.63 4.58 -8.88
C ILE A 282 4.97 5.77 -8.20
N VAL A 283 4.32 5.52 -7.06
CA VAL A 283 3.72 6.55 -6.22
C VAL A 283 4.25 6.47 -4.80
N GLY A 284 4.35 7.63 -4.15
CA GLY A 284 4.48 7.70 -2.71
C GLY A 284 4.73 9.12 -2.21
N GLU A 285 5.29 9.28 -1.01
CA GLU A 285 5.38 10.60 -0.37
C GLU A 285 6.62 11.38 -0.77
N GLN A 286 6.55 12.71 -0.71
CA GLN A 286 7.67 13.62 -0.83
C GLN A 286 7.59 14.71 0.24
N ASP A 287 8.62 14.85 1.07
CA ASP A 287 8.77 16.04 1.90
C ASP A 287 9.18 17.23 1.01
N ALA A 288 8.26 18.19 0.84
CA ALA A 288 8.50 19.39 0.03
C ALA A 288 9.64 20.27 0.58
N GLY A 289 10.10 20.02 1.81
CA GLY A 289 11.21 20.69 2.44
C GLY A 289 10.93 22.16 2.72
N VAL A 290 11.34 22.64 3.90
CA VAL A 290 11.37 24.09 4.19
C VAL A 290 12.52 24.71 3.39
N SER A 291 12.34 24.91 2.09
CA SER A 291 13.26 25.72 1.29
C SER A 291 12.80 27.17 1.34
N MET A 292 13.68 28.04 1.85
CA MET A 292 13.54 29.50 1.82
C MET A 292 13.46 30.10 0.39
N PHE A 293 13.43 29.25 -0.64
CA PHE A 293 13.18 29.60 -2.04
C PHE A 293 12.25 28.61 -2.77
N SER A 294 11.59 27.70 -2.05
CA SER A 294 10.43 26.97 -2.54
C SER A 294 9.23 27.90 -2.40
N SER A 295 8.48 28.10 -3.48
CA SER A 295 7.14 28.69 -3.35
C SER A 295 6.11 27.66 -2.82
N GLY A 296 6.57 26.55 -2.25
CA GLY A 296 5.79 25.49 -1.62
C GLY A 296 5.17 25.96 -0.32
N LEU A 297 3.85 25.76 -0.23
CA LEU A 297 3.02 26.32 0.81
C LEU A 297 2.76 25.30 1.94
N GLY A 298 3.54 24.24 2.13
CA GLY A 298 3.05 23.17 3.02
C GLY A 298 3.95 22.04 3.48
N GLY A 299 3.29 21.04 4.10
CA GLY A 299 3.84 19.79 4.65
C GLY A 299 4.32 18.79 3.58
N LYS A 300 4.19 17.49 3.83
CA LYS A 300 4.57 16.47 2.83
C LYS A 300 3.55 16.48 1.68
N ASP A 301 4.02 16.49 0.44
CA ASP A 301 3.20 16.23 -0.76
C ASP A 301 3.36 14.76 -1.16
N PHE A 302 2.64 14.29 -2.19
CA PHE A 302 2.99 13.02 -2.82
C PHE A 302 3.50 13.22 -4.25
N TYR A 303 4.35 12.31 -4.71
CA TYR A 303 4.89 12.32 -6.05
C TYR A 303 4.41 11.10 -6.84
N VAL A 304 4.32 11.27 -8.15
CA VAL A 304 4.12 10.21 -9.12
C VAL A 304 5.27 10.29 -10.11
N VAL A 305 6.01 9.20 -10.27
CA VAL A 305 7.08 9.09 -11.26
C VAL A 305 6.76 8.00 -12.27
N ALA A 306 6.92 8.35 -13.54
CA ALA A 306 6.84 7.42 -14.65
C ALA A 306 8.24 7.17 -15.19
N VAL A 307 8.61 5.90 -15.29
CA VAL A 307 9.93 5.47 -15.76
C VAL A 307 9.79 4.42 -16.85
N ASP A 308 10.77 4.33 -17.74
CA ASP A 308 10.86 3.24 -18.71
C ASP A 308 11.30 1.93 -18.02
N ARG A 309 11.29 0.80 -18.76
CA ARG A 309 11.73 -0.50 -18.22
C ARG A 309 13.19 -0.55 -17.78
N ASP A 310 14.03 0.34 -18.29
CA ASP A 310 15.42 0.49 -17.84
C ASP A 310 15.52 1.40 -16.60
N GLY A 311 14.39 1.93 -16.11
CA GLY A 311 14.28 2.84 -14.98
C GLY A 311 14.78 4.26 -15.27
N HIS A 312 14.70 4.74 -16.51
CA HIS A 312 14.92 6.17 -16.80
C HIS A 312 13.62 6.94 -16.63
N GLU A 313 13.70 8.09 -15.95
CA GLU A 313 12.56 8.98 -15.78
C GLU A 313 12.03 9.47 -17.14
N ILE A 314 10.73 9.25 -17.36
CA ILE A 314 9.96 9.81 -18.46
C ILE A 314 9.35 11.15 -18.02
N TRP A 315 8.72 11.16 -16.84
CA TRP A 315 8.23 12.36 -16.16
C TRP A 315 8.04 12.11 -14.66
N ALA A 316 8.11 13.17 -13.86
CA ALA A 316 7.75 13.18 -12.44
C ALA A 316 6.86 14.40 -12.13
N LYS A 317 5.88 14.23 -11.25
CA LYS A 317 4.97 15.30 -10.79
C LYS A 317 4.58 15.14 -9.33
N ASN A 318 4.30 16.27 -8.70
CA ASN A 318 3.83 16.35 -7.33
C ASN A 318 2.37 16.79 -7.26
N TYR A 319 1.68 16.27 -6.27
CA TYR A 319 0.28 16.56 -5.95
C TYR A 319 0.16 16.71 -4.44
N GLY A 320 -0.72 17.59 -3.99
CA GLY A 320 -0.85 17.95 -2.59
C GLY A 320 -1.01 19.45 -2.36
N GLY A 321 -1.39 19.78 -1.13
CA GLY A 321 -1.73 21.11 -0.69
C GLY A 321 -0.79 21.66 0.38
N THR A 322 -1.36 22.41 1.32
CA THR A 322 -0.60 23.08 2.39
C THR A 322 -0.16 22.15 3.52
N PHE A 323 -0.71 20.94 3.65
CA PHE A 323 -0.39 20.02 4.74
C PHE A 323 0.20 18.72 4.23
N THR A 324 -0.10 17.60 4.88
CA THR A 324 0.44 16.27 4.53
C THR A 324 -0.52 15.57 3.59
N ASP A 325 0.02 15.08 2.49
CA ASP A 325 -0.65 14.37 1.41
C ASP A 325 0.19 13.13 1.06
N ILE A 326 -0.45 11.96 1.05
CA ILE A 326 0.24 10.69 0.81
C ILE A 326 -0.53 9.89 -0.23
N ALA A 327 0.19 9.38 -1.24
CA ALA A 327 -0.33 8.38 -2.18
C ALA A 327 0.11 6.98 -1.73
N ARG A 328 -0.85 6.06 -1.67
CA ARG A 328 -0.66 4.66 -1.25
C ARG A 328 -0.97 3.66 -2.35
N VAL A 329 -1.72 4.08 -3.38
CA VAL A 329 -2.24 3.19 -4.41
C VAL A 329 -2.18 3.87 -5.76
N VAL A 330 -1.81 3.13 -6.80
CA VAL A 330 -1.97 3.52 -8.20
C VAL A 330 -2.59 2.41 -9.04
N GLN A 331 -3.62 2.75 -9.82
CA GLN A 331 -4.39 1.80 -10.61
C GLN A 331 -4.70 2.34 -12.01
N PRO A 332 -4.85 1.47 -13.03
CA PRO A 332 -5.40 1.88 -14.30
C PRO A 332 -6.90 2.19 -14.16
N LEU A 333 -7.34 3.38 -14.57
CA LEU A 333 -8.77 3.72 -14.62
C LEU A 333 -9.40 3.30 -15.96
N GLY A 334 -8.58 3.22 -17.01
CA GLY A 334 -8.99 3.04 -18.41
C GLY A 334 -8.82 4.34 -19.22
N ASN A 335 -8.95 4.26 -20.55
CA ASN A 335 -8.78 5.39 -21.47
C ASN A 335 -7.41 6.12 -21.39
N GLY A 336 -6.37 5.46 -20.86
CA GLY A 336 -5.05 6.08 -20.63
C GLY A 336 -4.99 6.99 -19.41
N HIS A 337 -5.93 6.84 -18.46
CA HIS A 337 -5.91 7.52 -17.17
C HIS A 337 -5.55 6.55 -16.04
N PHE A 338 -4.98 7.11 -14.98
CA PHE A 338 -4.65 6.42 -13.74
C PHE A 338 -5.44 7.02 -12.59
N LEU A 339 -5.85 6.15 -11.67
CA LEU A 339 -6.44 6.51 -10.38
C LEU A 339 -5.35 6.37 -9.32
N VAL A 340 -5.05 7.45 -8.61
CA VAL A 340 -4.12 7.47 -7.48
C VAL A 340 -4.94 7.74 -6.23
N ALA A 341 -4.68 6.98 -5.16
CA ALA A 341 -5.41 7.12 -3.91
C ALA A 341 -4.49 7.06 -2.70
N GLY A 342 -4.93 7.69 -1.62
CA GLY A 342 -4.27 7.70 -0.33
C GLY A 342 -5.03 8.61 0.63
N HIS A 343 -4.35 9.51 1.32
CA HIS A 343 -5.01 10.36 2.31
C HIS A 343 -4.36 11.74 2.42
N THR A 344 -5.13 12.70 2.90
CA THR A 344 -4.75 14.11 2.97
C THR A 344 -5.22 14.79 4.25
N THR A 345 -4.36 15.62 4.81
CA THR A 345 -4.70 16.61 5.85
C THR A 345 -4.83 18.03 5.26
N SER A 346 -4.61 18.16 3.96
CA SER A 346 -4.69 19.40 3.21
C SER A 346 -6.13 19.79 2.91
N GLN A 347 -6.37 21.10 2.76
CA GLN A 347 -7.72 21.67 2.57
C GLN A 347 -7.77 22.61 1.36
N ASP A 348 -6.77 22.58 0.49
CA ASP A 348 -6.56 23.54 -0.58
C ASP A 348 -5.87 22.97 -1.82
N VAL A 349 -5.60 23.82 -2.82
CA VAL A 349 -4.94 23.50 -4.11
C VAL A 349 -5.72 22.50 -4.97
N ASP A 350 -5.41 21.21 -4.86
CA ASP A 350 -5.97 20.10 -5.61
C ASP A 350 -6.95 19.25 -4.80
N ILE A 351 -7.15 19.58 -3.51
CA ILE A 351 -8.18 19.01 -2.66
C ILE A 351 -9.49 19.79 -2.85
N LYS A 352 -10.59 19.06 -3.06
CA LYS A 352 -11.95 19.62 -3.14
C LYS A 352 -12.78 19.03 -2.01
N ASP A 353 -13.45 19.91 -1.27
CA ASP A 353 -14.42 19.55 -0.24
C ASP A 353 -13.84 18.66 0.89
N PRO A 354 -12.85 19.16 1.67
CA PRO A 354 -12.32 18.42 2.82
C PRO A 354 -13.42 18.14 3.86
N LEU A 355 -13.38 16.96 4.46
CA LEU A 355 -14.42 16.41 5.31
C LEU A 355 -14.01 16.36 6.79
N GLY A 356 -12.71 16.43 7.09
CA GLY A 356 -12.21 16.23 8.45
C GLY A 356 -10.77 16.63 8.67
N MET A 357 -10.12 15.86 9.55
CA MET A 357 -8.72 16.05 9.93
C MET A 357 -7.77 15.40 8.93
N ASN A 358 -8.03 14.13 8.59
CA ASN A 358 -7.29 13.38 7.58
C ASN A 358 -8.31 12.58 6.76
N ASP A 359 -8.45 12.93 5.49
CA ASP A 359 -9.49 12.38 4.63
C ASP A 359 -8.89 11.42 3.61
N GLY A 360 -9.64 10.39 3.22
CA GLY A 360 -9.30 9.58 2.05
C GLY A 360 -9.32 10.48 0.82
N TRP A 361 -8.25 10.43 0.02
CA TRP A 361 -8.09 11.29 -1.14
C TRP A 361 -7.79 10.48 -2.39
N MET A 362 -8.49 10.79 -3.47
CA MET A 362 -8.37 10.14 -4.76
C MET A 362 -8.23 11.18 -5.86
N ILE A 363 -7.30 10.96 -6.78
CA ILE A 363 -7.15 11.77 -7.98
C ILE A 363 -7.13 10.92 -9.24
N VAL A 364 -7.62 11.51 -10.33
CA VAL A 364 -7.49 10.97 -11.67
C VAL A 364 -6.44 11.78 -12.41
N ILE A 365 -5.45 11.09 -12.97
CA ILE A 365 -4.38 11.69 -13.77
C ILE A 365 -4.30 11.03 -15.14
N LYS A 366 -3.93 11.80 -16.16
CA LYS A 366 -3.65 11.24 -17.50
C LYS A 366 -2.30 10.52 -17.53
N GLU A 367 -2.03 9.78 -18.59
CA GLU A 367 -0.72 9.17 -18.91
C GLU A 367 0.50 10.11 -18.80
N ASN A 368 0.29 11.42 -18.99
CA ASN A 368 1.33 12.44 -18.86
C ASN A 368 1.35 13.13 -17.47
N GLY A 369 0.62 12.58 -16.50
CA GLY A 369 0.42 13.09 -15.15
C GLY A 369 -0.43 14.37 -15.06
N GLU A 370 -1.16 14.78 -16.11
CA GLU A 370 -2.06 15.95 -15.97
C GLU A 370 -3.24 15.58 -15.07
N LEU A 371 -3.48 16.35 -13.99
CA LEU A 371 -4.63 16.17 -13.10
C LEU A 371 -5.94 16.42 -13.87
N VAL A 372 -6.85 15.47 -13.78
CA VAL A 372 -8.19 15.50 -14.39
C VAL A 372 -9.25 15.84 -13.34
N GLU A 373 -9.23 15.11 -12.24
CA GLU A 373 -10.24 15.16 -11.18
C GLU A 373 -9.62 14.81 -9.83
N SER A 374 -10.26 15.28 -8.76
CA SER A 374 -9.96 14.93 -7.38
C SER A 374 -11.25 14.76 -6.59
N LEU A 375 -11.22 13.86 -5.61
CA LEU A 375 -12.34 13.45 -4.78
C LEU A 375 -11.83 13.15 -3.36
N SER A 376 -12.49 13.72 -2.35
CA SER A 376 -12.27 13.40 -0.93
C SER A 376 -13.43 12.58 -0.37
N VAL A 377 -13.11 11.64 0.52
CA VAL A 377 -14.04 10.66 1.12
C VAL A 377 -13.68 10.43 2.60
N GLY A 378 -14.66 10.04 3.42
CA GLY A 378 -14.49 9.90 4.87
C GLY A 378 -15.42 10.81 5.69
N GLY A 379 -15.07 10.97 6.97
CA GLY A 379 -15.80 11.75 7.96
C GLY A 379 -14.94 12.84 8.59
N SER A 380 -15.26 13.21 9.83
CA SER A 380 -14.63 14.35 10.50
C SER A 380 -13.27 14.06 11.15
N ALA A 381 -12.88 12.79 11.28
CA ALA A 381 -11.69 12.34 12.00
C ALA A 381 -10.61 11.82 11.02
N ASP A 382 -9.87 10.79 11.41
CA ASP A 382 -8.86 10.17 10.56
C ASP A 382 -9.47 9.04 9.71
N ASP A 383 -9.34 9.15 8.40
CA ASP A 383 -9.84 8.25 7.36
C ASP A 383 -8.73 7.96 6.35
N LEU A 384 -8.08 6.79 6.47
CA LEU A 384 -6.89 6.48 5.68
C LEU A 384 -7.18 5.36 4.68
N ILE A 385 -6.83 5.61 3.42
CA ILE A 385 -6.70 4.58 2.38
C ILE A 385 -5.27 4.03 2.42
N LEU A 386 -5.13 2.71 2.52
CA LEU A 386 -3.84 2.02 2.65
C LEU A 386 -3.52 1.10 1.47
N SER A 387 -4.54 0.48 0.87
CA SER A 387 -4.42 -0.38 -0.31
C SER A 387 -5.67 -0.28 -1.20
N GLY A 388 -5.54 -0.76 -2.43
CA GLY A 388 -6.65 -0.84 -3.36
C GLY A 388 -6.41 -1.85 -4.46
N VAL A 389 -7.51 -2.40 -4.99
CA VAL A 389 -7.52 -3.24 -6.19
C VAL A 389 -8.53 -2.72 -7.22
N SER A 390 -8.30 -3.02 -8.50
CA SER A 390 -9.21 -2.67 -9.59
C SER A 390 -9.58 -3.87 -10.46
N SER A 391 -10.75 -3.76 -11.08
CA SER A 391 -11.18 -4.51 -12.26
C SER A 391 -11.71 -3.54 -13.31
N ASP A 392 -12.06 -4.04 -14.49
CA ASP A 392 -12.62 -3.21 -15.55
C ASP A 392 -13.91 -2.46 -15.13
N GLU A 393 -14.64 -2.98 -14.14
CA GLU A 393 -15.95 -2.47 -13.71
C GLU A 393 -15.95 -1.78 -12.35
N LYS A 394 -14.97 -2.04 -11.48
CA LYS A 394 -14.98 -1.59 -10.08
C LYS A 394 -13.58 -1.30 -9.56
N HIS A 395 -13.45 -0.20 -8.82
CA HIS A 395 -12.26 0.13 -8.03
C HIS A 395 -12.62 0.01 -6.55
N ILE A 396 -11.79 -0.68 -5.77
CA ILE A 396 -12.04 -0.95 -4.35
C ILE A 396 -10.80 -0.55 -3.57
N PHE A 397 -11.01 0.12 -2.44
CA PHE A 397 -9.96 0.56 -1.53
C PHE A 397 -10.27 0.06 -0.13
N CYS A 398 -9.21 -0.22 0.63
CA CYS A 398 -9.31 -0.48 2.06
C CYS A 398 -8.33 0.39 2.87
N GLY A 399 -8.62 0.45 4.15
CA GLY A 399 -7.76 1.02 5.17
C GLY A 399 -8.49 1.02 6.50
N TYR A 400 -8.45 2.14 7.21
CA TYR A 400 -9.18 2.29 8.45
C TYR A 400 -9.78 3.68 8.61
N SER A 401 -10.79 3.76 9.46
CA SER A 401 -11.42 5.00 9.87
C SER A 401 -11.53 5.08 11.38
N THR A 402 -11.41 6.30 11.90
CA THR A 402 -11.76 6.67 13.28
C THR A 402 -13.05 7.51 13.34
N SER A 403 -13.64 7.82 12.18
CA SER A 403 -14.81 8.68 12.01
C SER A 403 -16.12 7.95 12.32
N SER A 404 -17.12 8.68 12.83
CA SER A 404 -18.47 8.15 13.10
C SER A 404 -19.57 9.00 12.46
N ASP A 405 -19.19 9.74 11.42
CA ASP A 405 -20.00 10.67 10.66
C ASP A 405 -19.54 10.75 9.20
N GLY A 406 -20.16 11.61 8.39
CA GLY A 406 -19.87 11.72 6.96
C GLY A 406 -20.55 10.62 6.15
N ASP A 407 -19.78 9.94 5.31
CA ASP A 407 -20.20 8.74 4.57
C ASP A 407 -20.04 7.45 5.40
N LEU A 408 -19.72 7.57 6.69
CA LEU A 408 -19.54 6.48 7.63
C LEU A 408 -20.61 6.49 8.72
N GLU A 409 -21.36 5.39 8.85
CA GLU A 409 -22.56 5.35 9.71
C GLU A 409 -22.27 4.96 11.17
N SER A 410 -21.13 4.33 11.48
CA SER A 410 -20.70 4.07 12.87
C SER A 410 -19.26 3.54 12.97
N ASN A 411 -18.39 4.22 13.71
CA ASN A 411 -17.20 3.63 14.31
C ASN A 411 -17.56 3.00 15.67
N LYS A 412 -17.13 1.76 15.89
CA LYS A 412 -17.41 0.95 17.08
C LYS A 412 -16.25 0.90 18.08
N GLY A 413 -15.05 1.36 17.70
CA GLY A 413 -13.81 1.22 18.45
C GLY A 413 -12.83 2.38 18.28
N GLY A 414 -11.53 2.05 18.31
CA GLY A 414 -10.43 2.98 18.08
C GLY A 414 -10.29 3.27 16.59
N LYS A 415 -9.98 2.22 15.84
CA LYS A 415 -9.96 2.17 14.37
C LYS A 415 -10.90 1.07 13.92
N ASP A 416 -11.68 1.32 12.89
CA ASP A 416 -12.48 0.31 12.21
C ASP A 416 -12.00 0.15 10.76
N ILE A 417 -12.03 -1.08 10.24
CA ILE A 417 -11.73 -1.35 8.83
C ILE A 417 -12.67 -0.53 7.97
N TRP A 418 -12.12 0.21 7.02
CA TRP A 418 -12.87 1.03 6.08
C TRP A 418 -12.73 0.48 4.66
N LEU A 419 -13.87 0.26 3.99
CA LEU A 419 -13.95 -0.16 2.60
C LEU A 419 -14.69 0.87 1.75
N ILE A 420 -14.11 1.17 0.59
CA ILE A 420 -14.65 2.13 -0.37
C ILE A 420 -14.74 1.43 -1.72
N SER A 421 -15.81 1.67 -2.47
CA SER A 421 -15.81 1.34 -3.89
C SER A 421 -16.30 2.46 -4.77
N LEU A 422 -15.65 2.57 -5.92
CA LEU A 422 -16.02 3.50 -6.98
C LEU A 422 -16.68 2.76 -8.14
N GLY A 423 -17.70 3.40 -8.70
CA GLY A 423 -18.35 3.03 -9.96
C GLY A 423 -17.81 3.83 -11.13
N LYS A 424 -17.99 3.28 -12.34
CA LYS A 424 -17.73 3.95 -13.63
C LYS A 424 -18.98 4.57 -14.24
#